data_AF-A0A2E2BG12-F1
#
_entry.id   AF-A0A2E2BG12-F1
#
_cell.length_a   1.000
_cell.length_b   1.000
_cell.length_c   1.000
_cell.angle_alpha   90.00
_cell.angle_beta   90.00
_cell.angle_gamma   90.00
#
_symmetry.space_group_name_H-M   'P 1'
#
loop_
_entity.id
_entity.type
_entity.pdbx_description
1 polymer ?
#
loop_
_entity_poly.entity_id
_entity_poly.type
_entity_poly.pdbx_seq_one_letter_code
_entity_poly.pdbx_strand_id
1 'polypeptide(L)'
;MPVMQIHGAKDNTVPYEGNDNMKPIDDVMEFWVNYNACNVTPSEIIIEDNDGDGLGGTLSVYNGCMNDVSVELYYLDGLRHQWPSLKGTRVFDIDSASVIWEFFSKYDVDGLMD
;
A
#
# COMPACT_ATOMS: atom_id res chain seq x y z
N MET A 1 12.37 0.50 9.40
CA MET A 1 11.27 1.48 9.54
C MET A 1 10.02 0.93 8.86
N PRO A 2 8.86 0.90 9.52
CA PRO A 2 7.62 0.44 8.88
C PRO A 2 7.17 1.42 7.79
N VAL A 3 6.85 0.91 6.60
CA VAL A 3 6.40 1.71 5.46
C VAL A 3 5.14 1.10 4.86
N MET A 4 4.12 1.92 4.66
CA MET A 4 2.90 1.57 3.95
C MET A 4 2.61 2.60 2.87
N GLN A 5 2.21 2.14 1.70
CA GLN A 5 1.70 2.97 0.62
C GLN A 5 0.33 2.46 0.14
N ILE A 6 -0.60 3.38 -0.08
CA ILE A 6 -1.90 3.12 -0.71
C ILE A 6 -1.94 3.93 -1.99
N HIS A 7 -2.08 3.26 -3.13
CA HIS A 7 -2.03 3.91 -4.44
C HIS A 7 -3.12 3.40 -5.38
N GLY A 8 -3.59 4.30 -6.24
CA GLY A 8 -4.62 3.98 -7.21
C GLY A 8 -4.09 3.78 -8.62
N ALA A 9 -4.55 2.73 -9.30
CA ALA A 9 -4.22 2.43 -10.68
C ALA A 9 -4.65 3.53 -11.67
N LYS A 10 -5.65 4.34 -11.31
CA LYS A 10 -6.24 5.40 -12.13
C LYS A 10 -5.89 6.81 -11.61
N ASP A 11 -4.87 6.93 -10.78
CA ASP A 11 -4.39 8.23 -10.32
C ASP A 11 -3.66 8.96 -11.47
N ASN A 12 -4.28 10.03 -11.99
CA ASN A 12 -3.69 10.88 -13.02
C ASN A 12 -2.99 12.13 -12.45
N THR A 13 -3.07 12.34 -11.14
CA THR A 13 -2.38 13.44 -10.43
C THR A 13 -0.97 12.99 -10.03
N VAL A 14 -0.85 11.77 -9.51
CA VAL A 14 0.40 11.08 -9.20
C VAL A 14 0.37 9.72 -9.89
N PRO A 15 0.78 9.65 -11.17
CA PRO A 15 0.72 8.41 -11.95
C PRO A 15 1.50 7.29 -11.30
N TYR A 16 0.94 6.08 -11.30
CA TYR A 16 1.62 4.89 -10.77
C TYR A 16 2.97 4.65 -11.45
N GLU A 17 3.00 4.80 -12.78
CA GLU A 17 4.19 4.70 -13.63
C GLU A 17 5.15 5.92 -13.51
N GLY A 18 4.81 6.91 -12.67
CA GLY A 18 5.55 8.15 -12.57
C GLY A 18 5.42 9.06 -13.81
N ASN A 19 6.25 10.10 -13.84
CA ASN A 19 6.43 11.03 -14.96
C ASN A 19 7.76 11.80 -14.79
N ASP A 20 7.99 12.85 -15.57
CA ASP A 20 9.22 13.67 -15.52
C ASP A 20 9.54 14.25 -14.12
N ASN A 21 8.54 14.39 -13.25
CA ASN A 21 8.69 14.99 -11.92
C ASN A 21 8.44 13.99 -10.77
N MET A 22 7.92 12.80 -11.05
CA MET A 22 7.43 11.84 -10.05
C MET A 22 7.99 10.46 -10.36
N LYS A 23 8.56 9.80 -9.35
CA LYS A 23 9.05 8.43 -9.52
C LYS A 23 7.90 7.44 -9.67
N PRO A 24 8.08 6.37 -10.46
CA PRO A 24 7.18 5.22 -10.44
C PRO A 24 7.02 4.70 -9.01
N ILE A 25 5.85 4.21 -8.67
CA ILE A 25 5.61 3.65 -7.33
C ILE A 25 6.44 2.40 -7.12
N ASP A 26 6.67 1.60 -8.15
CA ASP A 26 7.59 0.45 -8.07
C ASP A 26 9.00 0.86 -7.62
N ASP A 27 9.56 1.95 -8.16
CA ASP A 27 10.87 2.50 -7.73
C ASP A 27 10.84 2.93 -6.26
N VAL A 28 9.73 3.53 -5.80
CA VAL A 28 9.55 3.95 -4.40
C VAL A 28 9.50 2.75 -3.46
N MET A 29 8.77 1.70 -3.85
CA MET A 29 8.70 0.46 -3.09
C MET A 29 10.05 -0.25 -3.05
N GLU A 30 10.75 -0.35 -4.19
CA GLU A 30 12.09 -0.94 -4.28
C GLU A 30 13.07 -0.20 -3.35
N PHE A 31 13.03 1.13 -3.30
CA PHE A 31 13.86 1.90 -2.38
C PHE A 31 13.64 1.48 -0.92
N TRP A 32 12.38 1.37 -0.49
CA TRP A 32 12.06 1.01 0.91
C TRP A 32 12.37 -0.44 1.25
N VAL A 33 12.11 -1.36 0.32
CA VAL A 33 12.48 -2.78 0.43
C VAL A 33 13.99 -2.92 0.63
N ASN A 34 14.79 -2.21 -0.18
CA ASN A 34 16.24 -2.22 -0.07
C ASN A 34 16.73 -1.53 1.21
N TYR A 35 16.16 -0.37 1.57
CA TYR A 35 16.52 0.35 2.79
C TYR A 35 16.30 -0.48 4.05
N ASN A 36 15.18 -1.22 4.11
CA ASN A 36 14.83 -2.08 5.23
C ASN A 36 15.42 -3.50 5.12
N ALA A 37 16.21 -3.81 4.09
CA ALA A 37 16.78 -5.14 3.85
C ALA A 37 15.73 -6.28 3.87
N CYS A 38 14.57 -6.03 3.26
CA CYS A 38 13.48 -7.00 3.16
C CYS A 38 13.75 -8.08 2.10
N ASN A 39 12.95 -9.14 2.09
CA ASN A 39 12.86 -10.05 0.95
C ASN A 39 12.32 -9.29 -0.27
N VAL A 40 12.92 -9.49 -1.44
CA VAL A 40 12.56 -8.77 -2.68
C VAL A 40 11.27 -9.27 -3.35
N THR A 41 10.81 -10.47 -3.01
CA THR A 41 9.55 -11.02 -3.52
C THR A 41 8.48 -10.86 -2.45
N PRO A 42 7.43 -10.06 -2.70
CA PRO A 42 6.35 -9.89 -1.74
C PRO A 42 5.43 -11.11 -1.74
N SER A 43 4.69 -11.30 -0.65
CA SER A 43 3.45 -12.06 -0.70
C SER A 43 2.33 -11.16 -1.20
N GLU A 44 1.54 -11.65 -2.16
CA GLU A 44 0.39 -10.93 -2.70
C GLU A 44 -0.90 -11.45 -2.07
N ILE A 45 -1.76 -10.52 -1.66
CA ILE A 45 -3.08 -10.78 -1.11
C ILE A 45 -4.10 -10.02 -1.97
N ILE A 46 -5.12 -10.72 -2.44
CA ILE A 46 -6.20 -10.10 -3.22
C ILE A 46 -7.08 -9.26 -2.29
N ILE A 47 -7.35 -8.03 -2.69
CA ILE A 47 -8.39 -7.19 -2.11
C ILE A 47 -9.64 -7.42 -2.94
N GLU A 48 -10.61 -8.11 -2.34
CA GLU A 48 -11.85 -8.50 -3.00
C GLU A 48 -12.72 -7.29 -3.34
N ASP A 49 -13.46 -7.40 -4.44
CA ASP A 49 -14.56 -6.48 -4.81
C ASP A 49 -15.72 -6.68 -3.84
N ASN A 50 -15.90 -5.73 -2.92
CA ASN A 50 -16.94 -5.77 -1.90
C ASN A 50 -18.15 -4.90 -2.24
N ASP A 51 -18.05 -4.03 -3.24
CA ASP A 51 -19.11 -3.11 -3.64
C ASP A 51 -19.84 -3.50 -4.94
N GLY A 52 -19.30 -4.49 -5.65
CA GLY A 52 -19.86 -5.12 -6.85
C GLY A 52 -19.61 -4.34 -8.14
N ASP A 53 -18.63 -3.43 -8.17
CA ASP A 53 -18.29 -2.64 -9.36
C ASP A 53 -17.33 -3.35 -10.33
N GLY A 54 -16.85 -4.54 -9.96
CA GLY A 54 -15.92 -5.37 -10.72
C GLY A 54 -14.45 -4.97 -10.55
N LEU A 55 -14.13 -4.10 -9.60
CA LEU A 55 -12.79 -3.64 -9.27
C LEU A 55 -12.47 -4.02 -7.83
N GLY A 56 -11.20 -4.33 -7.57
CA GLY A 56 -10.71 -4.54 -6.21
C GLY A 56 -9.30 -3.99 -6.10
N GLY A 57 -8.38 -4.83 -5.66
CA GLY A 57 -6.97 -4.50 -5.67
C GLY A 57 -6.06 -5.63 -5.22
N THR A 58 -4.81 -5.28 -4.96
CA THR A 58 -3.78 -6.19 -4.46
C THR A 58 -3.01 -5.52 -3.33
N LEU A 59 -2.79 -6.27 -2.25
CA LEU A 59 -1.84 -5.95 -1.20
C LEU A 59 -0.56 -6.75 -1.43
N SER A 60 0.56 -6.05 -1.64
CA SER A 60 1.90 -6.64 -1.63
C SER A 60 2.56 -6.42 -0.28
N VAL A 61 3.01 -7.50 0.38
CA VAL A 61 3.68 -7.44 1.69
C VAL A 61 5.11 -7.95 1.56
N TYR A 62 6.07 -7.07 1.80
CA TYR A 62 7.50 -7.38 1.84
C TYR A 62 7.92 -7.60 3.30
N ASN A 63 8.17 -8.86 3.65
CA ASN A 63 8.55 -9.30 4.99
C ASN A 63 10.05 -9.64 5.09
N GLY A 64 10.49 -10.06 6.27
CA GLY A 64 11.89 -10.45 6.51
C GLY A 64 12.84 -9.25 6.54
N CYS A 65 12.30 -8.08 6.85
CA CYS A 65 13.06 -6.84 6.96
C CYS A 65 13.82 -6.75 8.29
N MET A 66 14.79 -5.84 8.34
CA MET A 66 15.50 -5.46 9.57
C MET A 66 14.53 -4.88 10.63
N ASN A 67 14.72 -5.24 11.90
CA ASN A 67 13.86 -4.90 13.03
C ASN A 67 12.41 -5.40 12.90
N ASP A 68 12.21 -6.48 12.13
CA ASP A 68 10.91 -7.14 11.93
C ASP A 68 9.81 -6.18 11.46
N VAL A 69 10.20 -5.10 10.76
CA VAL A 69 9.26 -4.19 10.11
C VAL A 69 8.72 -4.80 8.82
N SER A 70 7.70 -4.16 8.25
CA SER A 70 7.12 -4.53 6.95
C SER A 70 7.15 -3.33 6.01
N VAL A 71 7.21 -3.61 4.71
CA VAL A 71 6.93 -2.66 3.63
C VAL A 71 5.71 -3.16 2.87
N GLU A 72 4.65 -2.36 2.79
CA GLU A 72 3.37 -2.77 2.22
C GLU A 72 2.86 -1.81 1.14
N LEU A 73 2.38 -2.35 0.03
CA LEU A 73 1.69 -1.59 -1.02
C LEU A 73 0.26 -2.11 -1.19
N TYR A 74 -0.71 -1.26 -0.94
CA TYR A 74 -2.09 -1.41 -1.36
C TYR A 74 -2.26 -0.77 -2.74
N TYR A 75 -2.47 -1.57 -3.77
CA TYR A 75 -2.73 -1.13 -5.13
C TYR A 75 -4.19 -1.37 -5.49
N LEU A 76 -4.96 -0.30 -5.74
CA LEU A 76 -6.41 -0.37 -5.96
C LEU A 76 -6.76 -0.06 -7.42
N ASP A 77 -7.48 -0.97 -8.08
CA ASP A 77 -7.71 -0.97 -9.54
C ASP A 77 -8.57 0.21 -10.02
N GLY A 78 -9.53 0.62 -9.17
CA GLY A 78 -10.47 1.70 -9.47
C GLY A 78 -10.05 3.09 -9.01
N LEU A 79 -9.11 3.15 -8.06
CA LEU A 79 -8.81 4.36 -7.30
C LEU A 79 -8.07 5.39 -8.17
N ARG A 80 -8.50 6.66 -8.04
CA ARG A 80 -7.81 7.84 -8.60
C ARG A 80 -7.01 8.56 -7.50
N HIS A 81 -6.81 9.87 -7.62
CA HIS A 81 -6.26 10.68 -6.53
C HIS A 81 -7.30 10.97 -5.44
N GLN A 82 -7.70 9.94 -4.68
CA GLN A 82 -8.77 10.01 -3.68
C GLN A 82 -8.43 9.20 -2.44
N TRP A 83 -9.15 9.45 -1.34
CA TRP A 83 -9.06 8.66 -0.11
C TRP A 83 -9.98 7.43 -0.19
N PRO A 84 -9.45 6.19 -0.23
CA PRO A 84 -10.26 4.98 -0.22
C PRO A 84 -11.09 4.87 1.07
N SER A 85 -12.37 4.54 0.92
CA SER A 85 -13.27 4.34 2.06
C SER A 85 -14.37 3.35 1.73
N LEU A 86 -14.97 2.75 2.76
CA LEU A 86 -16.12 1.84 2.63
C LEU A 86 -17.48 2.56 2.57
N LYS A 87 -17.51 3.90 2.59
CA LYS A 87 -18.75 4.69 2.68
C LYS A 87 -18.69 5.91 1.78
N GLY A 88 -19.79 6.17 1.07
CA GLY A 88 -19.96 7.38 0.28
C GLY A 88 -20.36 7.06 -1.15
N THR A 89 -20.09 7.99 -2.06
CA THR A 89 -20.44 7.86 -3.48
C THR A 89 -19.37 7.16 -4.30
N ARG A 90 -18.19 6.90 -3.72
CA ARG A 90 -17.08 6.16 -4.32
C ARG A 90 -16.47 5.29 -3.24
N VAL A 91 -16.73 4.00 -3.33
CA VAL A 91 -16.19 2.96 -2.45
C VAL A 91 -15.00 2.32 -3.17
N PHE A 92 -14.01 1.87 -2.40
CA PHE A 92 -12.74 1.34 -2.93
C PHE A 92 -12.22 0.19 -2.05
N ASP A 93 -13.14 -0.66 -1.58
CA ASP A 93 -12.93 -1.95 -0.88
C ASP A 93 -12.14 -1.95 0.43
N ILE A 94 -11.47 -0.85 0.79
CA ILE A 94 -10.74 -0.69 2.03
C ILE A 94 -11.21 0.55 2.80
N ASP A 95 -11.14 0.48 4.13
CA ASP A 95 -11.18 1.65 4.98
C ASP A 95 -9.74 2.08 5.28
N SER A 96 -9.25 3.11 4.56
CA SER A 96 -7.83 3.51 4.66
C SER A 96 -7.41 3.87 6.08
N ALA A 97 -8.31 4.46 6.87
CA ALA A 97 -7.99 4.84 8.26
C ALA A 97 -7.75 3.60 9.12
N SER A 98 -8.61 2.58 9.00
CA SER A 98 -8.45 1.30 9.70
C SER A 98 -7.19 0.57 9.26
N VAL A 99 -6.95 0.48 7.94
CA VAL A 99 -5.74 -0.16 7.39
C VAL A 99 -4.45 0.52 7.87
N ILE A 100 -4.39 1.86 7.82
CA ILE A 100 -3.25 2.62 8.33
C ILE A 100 -3.04 2.35 9.82
N TRP A 101 -4.12 2.37 10.61
CA TRP A 101 -4.03 2.12 12.04
C TRP A 101 -3.55 0.70 12.34
N GLU A 102 -4.13 -0.32 11.72
CA GLU A 102 -3.76 -1.73 11.91
C GLU A 102 -2.31 -2.01 11.56
N PHE A 103 -1.75 -1.30 10.56
CA PHE A 103 -0.33 -1.41 10.22
C PHE A 103 0.56 -0.76 11.28
N PHE A 104 0.36 0.54 11.56
CA PHE A 104 1.25 1.26 12.46
C PHE A 104 1.07 0.87 13.93
N SER A 105 -0.08 0.33 14.33
CA SER A 105 -0.30 -0.16 15.70
C SER A 105 0.55 -1.36 16.10
N LYS A 106 1.29 -1.95 15.15
CA LYS A 106 2.24 -3.04 15.40
C LYS A 106 3.63 -2.52 15.79
N TYR A 107 3.91 -1.24 15.55
CA TYR A 107 5.27 -0.70 15.62
C TYR A 107 5.40 0.47 16.59
N ASP A 108 6.61 0.64 17.13
CA ASP A 108 7.05 1.86 17.80
C ASP A 108 8.24 2.50 17.07
N VAL A 109 9.04 3.32 17.75
CA VAL A 109 10.20 3.99 17.15
C VAL A 109 11.37 3.05 16.87
N ASP A 110 11.43 1.89 17.52
CA ASP A 110 12.52 0.92 17.43
C ASP A 110 12.19 -0.23 16.46
N GLY A 111 10.91 -0.56 16.27
CA GLY A 111 10.48 -1.61 15.34
C GLY A 111 9.16 -2.24 15.74
N LEU A 112 9.02 -3.54 15.48
CA LEU A 112 7.86 -4.32 15.92
C LEU A 112 7.78 -4.31 17.46
N MET A 113 6.61 -4.01 18.02
CA MET A 113 6.36 -4.12 19.46
C MET A 113 6.17 -5.58 19.86
N ASP A 114 6.77 -5.98 20.98
CA ASP A 114 6.61 -7.30 21.61
C ASP A 114 5.20 -7.53 22.18
#